data_AF-A0A0W1A1F4-F1
#
_entry.id   AF-A0A0W1A1F4-F1
#
_cell.length_a   1.000
_cell.length_b   1.000
_cell.length_c   1.000
_cell.angle_alpha   90.00
_cell.angle_beta   90.00
_cell.angle_gamma   90.00
#
_symmetry.space_group_name_H-M   'P 1'
#
loop_
_entity.id
_entity.type
_entity.pdbx_description
1 polymer ?
#
loop_
_entity_poly.entity_id
_entity_poly.type
_entity_poly.pdbx_seq_one_letter_code
_entity_poly.pdbx_strand_id
1 'polypeptide(L)' 'MPIYSIDMLPKLRSNDPTVKELICSDVKGFKLKLQEVEDLARALQNNTNVETISFLGNPVNANAARLLAQFFTVNTRLK' A
#
# COMPACT_ATOMS: atom_id res chain seq x y z
N MET A 1 -9.47 12.49 -4.44
CA MET A 1 -9.63 12.04 -3.05
C MET A 1 -8.44 11.13 -2.72
N PRO A 2 -7.81 11.23 -1.54
CA PRO A 2 -6.84 10.21 -1.15
C PRO A 2 -7.61 8.89 -0.97
N ILE A 3 -7.17 7.82 -1.63
CA ILE A 3 -7.87 6.51 -1.67
C ILE A 3 -7.67 5.72 -0.37
N TYR A 4 -7.02 6.30 0.63
CA TYR A 4 -6.74 5.64 1.90
C TYR A 4 -7.85 5.89 2.93
N SER A 5 -8.70 4.88 3.14
CA SER A 5 -9.43 4.66 4.40
C SER A 5 -8.80 3.49 5.14
N ILE A 6 -8.79 3.52 6.48
CA ILE A 6 -8.32 2.42 7.33
C ILE A 6 -9.05 1.09 7.02
N ASP A 7 -10.25 1.18 6.44
CA ASP A 7 -11.08 0.07 5.98
C ASP A 7 -10.46 -0.72 4.81
N MET A 8 -9.38 -0.23 4.18
CA MET A 8 -8.69 -0.94 3.11
C MET A 8 -7.73 -2.02 3.62
N LEU A 9 -7.21 -1.91 4.84
CA LEU A 9 -6.23 -2.87 5.38
C LEU A 9 -6.80 -4.31 5.41
N PRO A 10 -8.05 -4.56 5.86
CA PRO A 10 -8.65 -5.89 5.78
C PRO A 10 -8.74 -6.43 4.35
N LYS A 11 -9.13 -5.58 3.38
CA LYS A 11 -9.25 -5.97 1.97
C LYS A 11 -7.92 -6.34 1.35
N LEU A 12 -6.87 -5.56 1.64
CA LEU A 12 -5.51 -5.86 1.19
C LEU A 12 -5.05 -7.21 1.75
N ARG A 13 -5.26 -7.43 3.06
CA ARG A 13 -4.89 -8.67 3.77
C ARG A 13 -5.66 -9.90 3.28
N SER A 14 -6.93 -9.75 2.90
CA SER A 14 -7.75 -10.83 2.34
C SER A 14 -7.50 -11.07 0.85
N ASN A 15 -6.51 -10.38 0.26
CA ASN A 15 -6.23 -10.40 -1.18
C ASN A 15 -7.49 -10.11 -2.03
N ASP A 16 -8.33 -9.16 -1.58
CA ASP A 16 -9.59 -8.81 -2.24
C ASP A 16 -9.35 -8.38 -3.70
N PRO A 17 -9.94 -9.08 -4.69
CA PRO A 17 -9.70 -8.79 -6.10
C PRO A 17 -10.31 -7.46 -6.56
N THR A 18 -11.19 -6.85 -5.77
CA THR A 18 -11.76 -5.53 -6.07
C THR A 18 -10.77 -4.39 -5.85
N VAL A 19 -9.70 -4.62 -5.07
CA VAL A 19 -8.67 -3.62 -4.82
C VAL A 19 -7.58 -3.72 -5.89
N LYS A 20 -7.73 -2.91 -6.94
CA LYS A 20 -6.75 -2.81 -8.04
C LYS A 20 -5.75 -1.68 -7.87
N GLU A 21 -6.13 -0.63 -7.16
CA GLU A 21 -5.32 0.58 -7.04
C GLU A 21 -5.17 0.97 -5.57
N LEU A 22 -3.93 1.24 -5.17
CA LEU A 22 -3.59 1.76 -3.85
C LEU A 22 -2.84 3.09 -4.02
N ILE A 23 -3.57 4.20 -3.95
CA ILE A 23 -3.00 5.55 -4.14
C ILE A 23 -3.04 6.30 -2.81
N CYS A 24 -1.86 6.39 -2.20
CA CYS A 24 -1.57 7.19 -1.02
C CYS A 24 -0.73 8.39 -1.45
N SER A 25 -1.39 9.52 -1.71
CA SER A 25 -0.72 10.79 -2.00
C SER A 25 -0.88 11.76 -0.84
N ASP A 26 0.20 12.47 -0.49
CA ASP A 26 0.11 13.63 0.40
C ASP A 26 -0.70 14.74 -0.29
N VAL A 27 -1.96 14.87 0.11
CA VAL A 27 -2.85 15.92 -0.37
C VAL A 27 -3.24 16.79 0.82
N LYS A 28 -2.89 18.08 0.79
CA LYS A 28 -3.32 19.10 1.75
C LYS A 28 -3.06 18.73 3.23
N GLY A 29 -1.90 18.15 3.54
CA GLY A 29 -1.49 17.84 4.91
C GLY A 29 -2.02 16.50 5.45
N PHE A 30 -2.69 15.71 4.62
CA PHE A 30 -3.04 14.33 4.93
C PHE A 30 -1.90 13.41 4.49
N LYS A 31 -0.85 13.39 5.32
CA LYS A 31 0.29 12.50 5.18
C LYS A 31 0.14 11.30 6.10
N LEU A 32 0.46 10.12 5.59
CA LEU A 32 0.55 8.92 6.40
C LEU A 32 1.69 9.04 7.41
N LYS A 33 1.43 8.58 8.63
CA LYS A 33 2.47 8.32 9.62
C LYS A 33 3.32 7.13 9.16
N LEU A 34 4.56 7.08 9.62
CA LEU A 34 5.47 5.96 9.34
C LEU A 34 4.84 4.59 9.65
N GLN A 35 4.12 4.50 10.76
CA GLN A 35 3.43 3.26 11.15
C GLN A 35 2.34 2.85 10.14
N GLU A 36 1.59 3.81 9.60
CA GLU A 36 0.50 3.52 8.65
C GLU A 36 1.06 3.01 7.32
N VAL A 37 2.18 3.57 6.86
CA VAL A 37 2.90 3.08 5.67
C VAL A 37 3.43 1.66 5.91
N GLU A 38 3.95 1.38 7.11
CA GLU A 38 4.43 0.04 7.46
C GLU A 38 3.29 -0.98 7.55
N ASP A 39 2.13 -0.59 8.11
CA ASP A 39 0.95 -1.45 8.19
C ASP A 39 0.35 -1.75 6.81
N LEU A 40 0.39 -0.78 5.89
CA LEU A 40 0.08 -0.97 4.47
C LEU A 40 1.03 -1.96 3.82
N ALA A 41 2.35 -1.76 3.98
CA ALA A 41 3.36 -2.65 3.42
C ALA A 41 3.24 -4.09 3.95
N ARG A 42 2.85 -4.26 5.23
CA ARG A 42 2.51 -5.57 5.80
C ARG A 42 1.25 -6.16 5.18
N ALA A 43 0.19 -5.36 5.03
CA ALA A 43 -1.07 -5.82 4.45
C ALA A 43 -0.90 -6.29 2.99
N LEU A 44 0.05 -5.71 2.26
CA LEU A 44 0.35 -6.05 0.88
C LEU A 44 1.11 -7.38 0.71
N GLN A 45 1.73 -7.94 1.75
CA GLN A 45 2.59 -9.13 1.61
C GLN A 45 1.94 -10.32 0.90
N ASN A 46 0.63 -10.49 1.10
CA ASN A 46 -0.15 -11.58 0.50
C ASN A 46 -1.06 -11.10 -0.63
N ASN A 47 -1.03 -9.81 -0.96
CA ASN A 47 -1.84 -9.26 -2.02
C ASN A 47 -1.15 -9.48 -3.37
N THR A 48 -1.89 -10.04 -4.32
CA THR A 48 -1.42 -10.24 -5.70
C THR A 48 -2.35 -9.58 -6.71
N ASN A 49 -3.40 -8.90 -6.26
CA ASN A 49 -4.45 -8.33 -7.10
C ASN A 49 -4.25 -6.84 -7.40
N VAL A 50 -3.49 -6.12 -6.57
CA VAL A 50 -3.13 -4.71 -6.80
C VAL A 50 -2.27 -4.58 -8.05
N GLU A 51 -2.67 -3.69 -8.94
CA GLU A 51 -2.04 -3.41 -10.23
C GLU A 51 -1.31 -2.06 -10.23
N THR A 52 -1.74 -1.12 -9.38
CA THR A 52 -1.16 0.22 -9.27
C THR A 52 -0.91 0.58 -7.80
N ILE A 53 0.28 1.09 -7.49
CA ILE A 53 0.63 1.60 -6.16
C ILE A 53 1.32 2.96 -6.22
N SER A 54 0.96 3.87 -5.33
CA SER A 54 1.64 5.17 -5.18
C SER A 54 1.69 5.60 -3.74
N PHE A 55 2.88 6.00 -3.27
CA PHE A 55 3.12 6.58 -1.95
C PHE A 55 3.65 8.02 -2.05
N LEU A 56 3.29 8.75 -3.12
CA LEU A 56 3.85 10.07 -3.41
C LEU A 56 3.69 11.03 -2.21
N GLY A 57 4.81 11.62 -1.76
CA GLY A 57 4.84 12.55 -0.63
C GLY A 57 4.74 11.90 0.76
N ASN A 58 4.53 10.59 0.85
CA ASN A 58 4.45 9.85 2.11
C ASN A 58 5.81 9.31 2.58
N PRO A 59 6.06 9.22 3.89
CA PRO A 59 7.35 8.80 4.41
C PRO A 59 7.45 7.27 4.41
N VAL A 60 8.50 6.72 3.79
CA VAL A 60 8.75 5.28 3.76
C VAL A 60 9.98 4.99 4.61
N ASN A 61 9.82 4.23 5.71
CA ASN A 61 10.96 3.77 6.51
C ASN A 61 11.59 2.50 5.90
N ALA A 62 12.75 2.09 6.43
CA ALA A 62 13.48 0.92 5.96
C ALA A 62 12.67 -0.39 6.03
N ASN A 63 11.83 -0.55 7.07
CA ASN A 63 10.98 -1.73 7.22
C ASN A 63 9.90 -1.81 6.13
N ALA A 64 9.18 -0.71 5.91
CA ALA A 64 8.18 -0.60 4.85
C ALA A 64 8.82 -0.80 3.48
N ALA A 65 10.00 -0.21 3.22
CA ALA A 65 10.73 -0.41 1.96
C ALA A 65 11.07 -1.90 1.72
N ARG A 66 11.55 -2.61 2.75
CA ARG A 66 11.84 -4.06 2.66
C ARG A 66 10.60 -4.89 2.36
N LEU A 67 9.50 -4.59 3.05
CA LEU A 67 8.22 -5.26 2.83
C LEU A 67 7.68 -4.99 1.42
N LEU A 68 7.71 -3.74 0.96
CA LEU A 68 7.30 -3.38 -0.40
C LEU A 68 8.16 -4.07 -1.46
N ALA A 69 9.47 -4.17 -1.25
CA ALA A 69 10.35 -4.92 -2.15
C ALA A 69 9.95 -6.40 -2.25
N GLN A 70 9.64 -7.05 -1.12
CA GLN A 70 9.13 -8.43 -1.13
C GLN A 70 7.81 -8.54 -1.91
N PHE A 71 6.87 -7.63 -1.67
CA PHE A 71 5.61 -7.57 -2.41
C PHE A 71 5.83 -7.43 -3.92
N PHE A 72 6.76 -6.58 -4.37
CA PHE A 72 7.08 -6.40 -5.79
C PHE A 72 7.70 -7.64 -6.45
N THR A 73 8.40 -8.49 -5.69
CA THR A 73 8.94 -9.73 -6.25
C THR A 73 7.87 -10.79 -6.51
N VAL A 74 6.76 -10.78 -5.76
CA VAL A 74 5.70 -11.79 -5.84
C VAL A 74 4.47 -11.32 -6.63
N ASN A 75 4.24 -10.01 -6.70
CA ASN A 75 3.12 -9.44 -7.41
C ASN A 75 3.45 -9.25 -8.90
N THR A 76 2.93 -10.15 -9.73
CA THR A 76 3.13 -10.15 -11.19
C THR A 76 2.13 -9.28 -11.96
N ARG A 77 1.18 -8.65 -11.26
CA ARG A 77 0.12 -7.81 -11.85
C ARG A 77 0.41 -6.31 -11.74
N LEU A 78 1.39 -5.93 -10.92
CA LEU A 78 1.83 -4.56 -10.77
C LEU A 78 2.42 -4.05 -12.11
N LYS A 79 2.02 -2.86 -12.54
CA LYS A 79 2.44 -2.23 -13.80
C LYS A 79 3.47 -1.13 -13.60
#